data_AF-A0A7C9EFY3-F1
#
_entry.id   AF-A0A7C9EFY3-F1
#
_cell.length_a   1.000
_cell.length_b   1.000
_cell.length_c   1.000
_cell.angle_alpha   90.00
_cell.angle_beta   90.00
_cell.angle_gamma   90.00
#
_symmetry.space_group_name_H-M   'P 1'
#
loop_
_entity.id
_entity.type
_entity.pdbx_description
1 polymer ?
#
loop_
_entity_poly.entity_id
_entity_poly.type
_entity_poly.pdbx_seq_one_letter_code
_entity_poly.pdbx_strand_id
1 'polypeptide(L)'
;KLKHLAVLGKLPKLKSLKINGWRPVAGDPPFSDLEYIENTTMSGSCSGVRAFGSEDSFFPSLEKLELCNLPTLKGWWSGDNNSDQEDGRLLPAFPRLCHLTIRNCPDLVSMPLCPTVEDLEIWNCNVNLRIMKSIESGNSKLRTVSTDNMAHLRAALPIEAFQGLNSMLIRCDEKLEKLSEFEAVFRCCSSSLQQLQICWCPLLKSVTGGLEHLTALKMLKLNPLPSQSEAGEGVEDDGTPWRCLHSLRYLSIYLPNMVKLPNWMRYLTTLEHLEIDSGELESLPEWMPELTSL
;
A
#
# COMPACT_ATOMS: atom_id res chain seq x y z
N LYS A 1 27.27 -15.67 1.42
CA LYS A 1 25.94 -15.99 1.99
C LYS A 1 25.77 -15.20 3.28
N LEU A 2 24.94 -14.16 3.26
CA LEU A 2 24.64 -13.32 4.43
C LEU A 2 23.68 -14.13 5.32
N LYS A 3 24.17 -14.66 6.44
CA LYS A 3 23.38 -15.54 7.31
C LYS A 3 22.85 -14.84 8.56
N HIS A 4 23.45 -13.72 8.97
CA HIS A 4 23.13 -13.05 10.24
C HIS A 4 23.32 -11.53 10.14
N LEU A 5 22.31 -10.77 10.54
CA LEU A 5 22.33 -9.30 10.59
C LEU A 5 22.22 -8.77 12.04
N ALA A 6 22.26 -9.65 13.04
CA ALA A 6 22.15 -9.31 14.47
C ALA A 6 23.15 -8.23 14.93
N VAL A 7 24.33 -8.16 14.31
CA VAL A 7 25.36 -7.15 14.64
C VAL A 7 24.90 -5.73 14.27
N LEU A 8 24.07 -5.58 13.23
CA LEU A 8 23.58 -4.27 12.81
C LEU A 8 22.57 -3.69 13.79
N GLY A 9 21.78 -4.54 14.46
CA GLY A 9 20.74 -4.14 15.42
C GLY A 9 21.23 -3.31 16.60
N LYS A 10 22.53 -3.41 16.91
CA LYS A 10 23.20 -2.68 17.99
C LYS A 10 23.82 -1.36 17.56
N LEU A 11 23.67 -0.94 16.29
CA LEU A 11 24.22 0.32 15.80
C LEU A 11 23.30 1.48 16.22
N PRO A 12 23.66 2.28 17.25
CA PRO A 12 22.74 3.25 17.85
C PRO A 12 22.46 4.44 16.95
N LYS A 13 23.31 4.67 15.94
CA LYS A 13 23.22 5.79 14.98
C LYS A 13 22.72 5.36 13.60
N LEU A 14 22.39 4.08 13.39
CA LEU A 14 21.92 3.65 12.08
C LEU A 14 20.51 4.20 11.83
N LYS A 15 20.39 5.06 10.82
CA LYS A 15 19.13 5.69 10.41
C LYS A 15 18.48 5.03 9.20
N SER A 16 19.28 4.41 8.34
CA SER A 16 18.78 3.75 7.13
C SER A 16 19.42 2.38 6.98
N LEU A 17 18.58 1.37 6.76
CA LEU A 17 18.98 0.01 6.50
C LEU A 17 18.30 -0.47 5.22
N LYS A 18 19.09 -0.86 4.22
CA LYS A 18 18.62 -1.47 2.99
C LYS A 18 19.23 -2.86 2.85
N ILE A 19 18.38 -3.87 2.82
CA ILE A 19 18.76 -5.26 2.61
C ILE A 19 18.19 -5.68 1.26
N ASN A 20 19.06 -5.87 0.28
CA ASN A 20 18.68 -6.40 -1.02
C ASN A 20 19.24 -7.80 -1.16
N GLY A 21 18.37 -8.78 -1.39
CA GLY A 21 18.78 -10.01 -2.04
C GLY A 21 18.97 -9.78 -3.53
N TRP A 22 19.74 -10.64 -4.17
CA TRP A 22 19.74 -10.72 -5.63
C TRP A 22 18.56 -11.58 -6.07
N ARG A 23 17.84 -11.12 -7.11
CA ARG A 23 16.96 -12.01 -7.87
C ARG A 23 17.86 -13.00 -8.62
N PRO A 24 17.79 -14.31 -8.37
CA PRO A 24 18.51 -15.27 -9.20
C PRO A 24 17.97 -15.15 -10.63
N VAL A 25 18.88 -15.02 -11.60
CA VAL A 25 18.56 -15.25 -13.01
C VAL A 25 18.24 -16.75 -13.13
N ALA A 26 17.37 -17.15 -14.06
CA ALA A 26 16.98 -18.55 -14.21
C ALA A 26 18.21 -19.47 -14.28
N GLY A 27 18.38 -20.34 -13.28
CA GLY A 27 19.53 -21.25 -13.15
C GLY A 27 20.50 -20.92 -12.01
N ASP A 28 20.46 -19.72 -11.42
CA ASP A 28 21.30 -19.36 -10.29
C ASP A 28 20.71 -19.84 -8.95
N PRO A 29 21.54 -20.34 -8.01
CA PRO A 29 21.08 -20.64 -6.67
C PRO A 29 20.62 -19.34 -5.96
N PRO A 30 19.59 -19.42 -5.09
CA PRO A 30 19.10 -18.24 -4.36
C PRO A 30 20.23 -17.58 -3.57
N PHE A 31 20.30 -16.25 -3.65
CA PHE A 31 21.38 -15.44 -3.07
C PHE A 31 21.46 -15.52 -1.54
N SER A 32 20.33 -15.80 -0.88
CA SER A 32 20.26 -15.88 0.56
C SER A 32 19.29 -16.99 0.99
N ASP A 33 19.81 -17.98 1.70
CA ASP A 33 19.02 -18.89 2.56
C ASP A 33 18.62 -18.18 3.87
N LEU A 34 18.44 -16.85 3.83
CA LEU A 34 18.18 -16.04 5.02
C LEU A 34 16.70 -16.16 5.35
N GLU A 35 16.38 -17.07 6.27
CA GLU A 35 15.01 -17.22 6.77
C GLU A 35 14.65 -16.19 7.83
N TYR A 36 15.64 -15.76 8.61
CA TYR A 36 15.46 -14.79 9.69
C TYR A 36 16.63 -13.81 9.75
N ILE A 37 16.33 -12.53 9.96
CA ILE A 37 17.34 -11.46 10.08
C ILE A 37 18.20 -11.67 11.34
N GLU A 38 17.58 -12.15 12.42
CA GLU A 38 18.23 -12.49 13.66
C GLU A 38 17.89 -13.92 14.13
N ASN A 39 18.94 -14.70 14.40
CA ASN A 39 18.81 -16.02 15.00
C ASN A 39 19.08 -15.92 16.51
N THR A 40 18.05 -16.12 17.33
CA THR A 40 18.12 -16.01 18.79
C THR A 40 18.93 -17.13 19.45
N THR A 41 19.35 -18.17 18.71
CA THR A 41 20.06 -19.32 19.28
C THR A 41 21.50 -19.04 19.72
N MET A 42 22.09 -17.89 19.37
CA MET A 42 23.51 -17.57 19.66
C MET A 42 23.72 -16.43 20.68
N SER A 43 22.66 -15.97 21.33
CA SER A 43 22.78 -15.05 22.46
C SER A 43 21.79 -15.46 23.53
N GLY A 44 22.29 -16.08 24.60
CA GLY A 44 21.54 -16.39 25.82
C GLY A 44 21.11 -15.13 26.59
N SER A 45 20.56 -14.12 25.93
CA SER A 45 20.15 -12.86 26.55
C SER A 45 18.87 -12.23 25.97
N CYS A 46 18.18 -12.87 25.02
CA CYS A 46 16.86 -12.40 24.59
C CYS A 46 15.72 -13.31 25.06
N SER A 47 15.83 -13.83 26.29
CA SER A 47 14.66 -14.25 27.06
C SER A 47 14.17 -13.06 27.88
N GLY A 48 13.30 -12.25 27.30
CA GLY A 48 12.69 -11.12 28.00
C GLY A 48 12.02 -10.19 27.03
N VAL A 49 10.70 -10.13 27.09
CA VAL A 49 9.88 -9.05 26.53
C VAL A 49 10.42 -7.74 27.12
N ARG A 50 10.97 -6.85 26.30
CA ARG A 50 11.57 -5.58 26.77
C ARG A 50 10.71 -4.40 26.29
N ALA A 51 10.37 -3.54 27.23
CA ALA A 51 9.45 -2.43 27.05
C ALA A 51 9.98 -1.34 26.09
N PHE A 52 9.03 -0.60 25.53
CA PHE A 52 9.25 0.65 24.80
C PHE A 52 10.22 1.57 25.57
N GLY A 53 11.28 2.03 24.91
CA GLY A 53 12.17 3.08 25.45
C GLY A 53 13.35 2.63 26.31
N SER A 54 13.67 1.34 26.40
CA SER A 54 14.95 0.91 27.01
C SER A 54 16.15 1.19 26.10
N GLU A 55 17.31 1.47 26.70
CA GLU A 55 18.60 1.71 26.01
C GLU A 55 19.10 0.48 25.20
N ASP A 56 18.45 -0.67 25.36
CA ASP A 56 18.64 -1.91 24.61
C ASP A 56 17.65 -2.08 23.43
N SER A 57 16.94 -1.02 23.03
CA SER A 57 15.99 -1.08 21.92
C SER A 57 16.71 -1.41 20.60
N PHE A 58 16.14 -2.36 19.86
CA PHE A 58 16.68 -2.83 18.58
C PHE A 58 16.50 -1.73 17.52
N PHE A 59 17.62 -1.23 16.96
CA PHE A 59 17.63 -0.09 16.03
C PHE A 59 16.87 1.17 16.54
N PRO A 60 17.34 1.82 17.62
CA PRO A 60 16.63 2.91 18.28
C PRO A 60 16.50 4.18 17.41
N SER A 61 17.37 4.31 16.40
CA SER A 61 17.46 5.49 15.51
C SER A 61 17.04 5.20 14.08
N LEU A 62 16.54 4.00 13.76
CA LEU A 62 16.22 3.64 12.38
C LEU A 62 14.96 4.37 11.91
N GLU A 63 15.13 5.17 10.86
CA GLU A 63 14.12 6.01 10.23
C GLU A 63 13.64 5.41 8.90
N LYS A 64 14.51 4.68 8.19
CA LYS A 64 14.22 4.05 6.90
C LYS A 64 14.65 2.59 6.84
N LEU A 65 13.73 1.70 6.46
CA LEU A 65 13.98 0.27 6.28
C LEU A 65 13.51 -0.18 4.89
N GLU A 66 14.40 -0.77 4.11
CA GLU A 66 14.10 -1.34 2.80
C GLU A 66 14.48 -2.83 2.78
N LEU A 67 13.51 -3.71 2.54
CA LEU A 67 13.69 -5.14 2.31
C LEU A 67 13.33 -5.45 0.86
N CYS A 68 14.30 -5.86 0.03
CA CYS A 68 14.06 -6.17 -1.37
C CYS A 68 14.58 -7.55 -1.76
N ASN A 69 13.77 -8.33 -2.49
CA ASN A 69 14.16 -9.60 -3.10
C ASN A 69 14.72 -10.62 -2.09
N LEU A 70 14.01 -10.83 -0.98
CA LEU A 70 14.38 -11.78 0.06
C LEU A 70 13.35 -12.94 0.05
N PRO A 71 13.48 -13.91 -0.89
CA PRO A 71 12.45 -14.90 -1.15
C PRO A 71 12.18 -15.83 0.04
N THR A 72 13.22 -16.21 0.78
CA THR A 72 13.14 -17.16 1.89
C THR A 72 12.89 -16.50 3.24
N LEU A 73 12.85 -15.17 3.31
CA LEU A 73 12.76 -14.45 4.59
C LEU A 73 11.37 -14.65 5.20
N LYS A 74 11.28 -15.44 6.27
CA LYS A 74 10.04 -15.76 6.98
C LYS A 74 9.69 -14.73 8.04
N GLY A 75 10.70 -14.17 8.69
CA GLY A 75 10.47 -13.25 9.78
C GLY A 75 11.71 -12.52 10.25
N TRP A 76 11.52 -11.64 11.21
CA TRP A 76 12.64 -10.90 11.76
C TRP A 76 13.45 -11.73 12.77
N TRP A 77 12.78 -12.54 13.59
CA TRP A 77 13.37 -13.33 14.67
C TRP A 77 13.02 -14.81 14.53
N SER A 78 13.99 -15.70 14.78
CA SER A 78 13.83 -17.17 14.70
C SER A 78 13.24 -17.82 15.97
N GLY A 79 12.65 -17.06 16.91
CA GLY A 79 12.14 -17.60 18.19
C GLY A 79 10.70 -18.14 18.10
N ASP A 80 10.41 -19.25 18.79
CA ASP A 80 9.17 -20.04 18.76
C ASP A 80 7.88 -19.22 18.54
N ASN A 81 7.37 -19.26 17.30
CA ASN A 81 6.05 -18.75 16.92
C ASN A 81 4.93 -19.77 17.19
N ASN A 82 5.07 -20.62 18.21
CA ASN A 82 4.12 -21.70 18.48
C ASN A 82 3.30 -21.50 19.76
N SER A 83 3.01 -20.25 20.10
CA SER A 83 1.92 -19.97 21.02
C SER A 83 0.97 -18.97 20.37
N ASP A 84 -0.19 -19.48 19.97
CA ASP A 84 -1.47 -18.78 19.97
C ASP A 84 -1.83 -18.30 21.40
N GLN A 85 -0.88 -17.72 22.13
CA GLN A 85 -1.13 -17.05 23.39
C GLN A 85 -1.43 -15.60 23.09
N GLU A 86 -2.72 -15.28 23.24
CA GLU A 86 -3.33 -13.97 23.44
C GLU A 86 -2.77 -13.21 24.67
N ASP A 87 -1.56 -13.51 25.12
CA ASP A 87 -0.94 -12.80 26.23
C ASP A 87 -0.27 -11.54 25.70
N GLY A 88 -0.51 -10.41 26.39
CA GLY A 88 0.00 -9.07 26.14
C GLY A 88 1.53 -8.90 26.17
N ARG A 89 2.28 -9.78 25.51
CA ARG A 89 3.69 -9.64 25.22
C ARG A 89 3.84 -8.54 24.17
N LEU A 90 4.39 -7.41 24.59
CA LEU A 90 4.73 -6.30 23.72
C LEU A 90 5.59 -6.81 22.57
N LEU A 91 5.05 -6.79 21.35
CA LEU A 91 5.83 -7.13 20.17
C LEU A 91 6.99 -6.13 20.03
N PRO A 92 8.19 -6.58 19.62
CA PRO A 92 9.28 -5.66 19.33
C PRO A 92 8.83 -4.65 18.28
N ALA A 93 9.24 -3.39 18.44
CA ALA A 93 8.81 -2.30 17.57
C ALA A 93 10.00 -1.47 17.09
N PHE A 94 9.90 -0.89 15.90
CA PHE A 94 10.79 0.17 15.44
C PHE A 94 10.22 1.54 15.83
N PRO A 95 10.75 2.20 16.87
CA PRO A 95 10.11 3.38 17.45
C PRO A 95 10.18 4.62 16.54
N ARG A 96 11.17 4.68 15.65
CA ARG A 96 11.43 5.87 14.80
C ARG A 96 11.26 5.62 13.31
N LEU A 97 10.78 4.44 12.92
CA LEU A 97 10.69 4.08 11.51
C LEU A 97 9.56 4.85 10.83
N CYS A 98 9.93 5.80 9.98
CA CYS A 98 8.97 6.61 9.22
C CYS A 98 8.81 6.12 7.77
N HIS A 99 9.81 5.42 7.21
CA HIS A 99 9.75 4.90 5.83
C HIS A 99 10.01 3.39 5.83
N LEU A 100 9.06 2.61 5.31
CA LEU A 100 9.15 1.16 5.21
C LEU A 100 8.86 0.71 3.77
N THR A 101 9.83 0.04 3.15
CA THR A 101 9.67 -0.58 1.83
C THR A 101 9.92 -2.08 1.95
N ILE A 102 8.97 -2.89 1.49
CA ILE A 102 9.08 -4.35 1.41
C ILE A 102 8.69 -4.77 0.00
N ARG A 103 9.63 -5.36 -0.75
CA ARG A 103 9.41 -5.77 -2.14
C ARG A 103 9.95 -7.17 -2.40
N ASN A 104 9.14 -8.05 -3.00
CA ASN A 104 9.52 -9.42 -3.35
C ASN A 104 10.00 -10.23 -2.13
N CYS A 105 9.17 -10.25 -1.08
CA CYS A 105 9.39 -10.99 0.17
C CYS A 105 8.17 -11.91 0.44
N PRO A 106 7.97 -12.98 -0.36
CA PRO A 106 6.76 -13.81 -0.35
C PRO A 106 6.56 -14.63 0.93
N ASP A 107 7.65 -15.04 1.61
CA ASP A 107 7.55 -15.85 2.82
C ASP A 107 7.45 -15.02 4.11
N LEU A 108 7.56 -13.69 4.01
CA LEU A 108 7.64 -12.80 5.16
C LEU A 108 6.29 -12.69 5.85
N VAL A 109 6.14 -13.33 7.01
CA VAL A 109 4.91 -13.33 7.81
C VAL A 109 5.01 -12.45 9.05
N SER A 110 6.21 -12.25 9.59
CA SER A 110 6.41 -11.50 10.84
C SER A 110 7.44 -10.39 10.70
N MET A 111 7.08 -9.20 11.20
CA MET A 111 7.93 -8.02 11.28
C MET A 111 7.77 -7.37 12.67
N PRO A 112 8.78 -6.64 13.17
CA PRO A 112 8.58 -5.75 14.30
C PRO A 112 7.49 -4.72 13.98
N LEU A 113 6.73 -4.31 14.99
CA LEU A 113 5.67 -3.31 14.81
C LEU A 113 6.26 -1.97 14.40
N CYS A 114 5.58 -1.28 13.49
CA CYS A 114 6.07 -0.03 12.94
C CYS A 114 5.04 1.11 13.14
N PRO A 115 4.77 1.56 14.38
CA PRO A 115 3.67 2.48 14.68
C PRO A 115 3.86 3.91 14.16
N THR A 116 5.09 4.29 13.79
CA THR A 116 5.45 5.65 13.37
C THR A 116 5.60 5.82 11.86
N VAL A 117 5.27 4.80 11.07
CA VAL A 117 5.42 4.82 9.60
C VAL A 117 4.51 5.88 8.97
N GLU A 118 5.12 6.70 8.13
CA GLU A 118 4.49 7.77 7.34
C GLU A 118 4.40 7.37 5.87
N ASP A 119 5.40 6.67 5.36
CA ASP A 119 5.49 6.18 3.98
C ASP A 119 5.70 4.66 3.97
N LEU A 120 4.74 3.95 3.37
CA LEU A 120 4.71 2.50 3.32
C LEU A 120 4.61 1.99 1.90
N GLU A 121 5.49 1.08 1.54
CA GLU A 121 5.49 0.43 0.24
C GLU A 121 5.58 -1.10 0.38
N ILE A 122 4.60 -1.83 -0.17
CA ILE A 122 4.52 -3.30 -0.10
C ILE A 122 4.26 -3.87 -1.49
N TRP A 123 5.17 -4.69 -2.02
CA TRP A 123 5.02 -5.29 -3.35
C TRP A 123 5.42 -6.75 -3.34
N ASN A 124 4.61 -7.63 -3.93
CA ASN A 124 4.88 -9.05 -4.10
C ASN A 124 5.32 -9.70 -2.76
N CYS A 125 4.48 -9.50 -1.74
CA CYS A 125 4.71 -9.94 -0.37
C CYS A 125 3.61 -10.91 0.09
N ASN A 126 3.82 -11.56 1.24
CA ASN A 126 2.84 -12.46 1.83
C ASN A 126 1.54 -11.72 2.23
N VAL A 127 0.38 -12.31 1.92
CA VAL A 127 -0.96 -11.82 2.34
C VAL A 127 -1.11 -11.72 3.86
N ASN A 128 -0.39 -12.55 4.62
CA ASN A 128 -0.51 -12.67 6.07
C ASN A 128 0.47 -11.76 6.82
N LEU A 129 1.24 -10.93 6.12
CA LEU A 129 2.19 -10.02 6.71
C LEU A 129 1.46 -9.03 7.64
N ARG A 130 1.92 -8.89 8.88
CA ARG A 130 1.38 -7.91 9.85
C ARG A 130 2.44 -6.86 10.17
N ILE A 131 2.12 -5.58 9.92
CA ILE A 131 3.03 -4.45 10.16
C ILE A 131 2.58 -3.64 11.39
N MET A 132 1.27 -3.54 11.60
CA MET A 132 0.67 -2.86 12.73
C MET A 132 -0.37 -3.78 13.41
N LYS A 133 -0.53 -3.63 14.73
CA LYS A 133 -1.68 -4.18 15.47
C LYS A 133 -2.66 -3.05 15.78
N SER A 134 -3.88 -3.41 16.20
CA SER A 134 -4.94 -2.48 16.60
C SER A 134 -4.37 -1.30 17.39
N ILE A 135 -4.55 -0.09 16.86
CA ILE A 135 -3.99 1.13 17.46
C ILE A 135 -5.05 1.65 18.43
N GLU A 136 -4.85 1.43 19.73
CA GLU A 136 -5.77 1.89 20.79
C GLU A 136 -6.00 3.43 20.78
N SER A 137 -5.19 4.20 20.05
CA SER A 137 -5.20 5.67 20.08
C SER A 137 -5.45 6.36 18.74
N GLY A 138 -5.83 5.66 17.67
CA GLY A 138 -6.21 6.25 16.37
C GLY A 138 -5.16 7.14 15.64
N ASN A 139 -4.00 7.39 16.23
CA ASN A 139 -3.04 8.39 15.75
C ASN A 139 -1.98 7.78 14.83
N SER A 140 -2.42 7.14 13.75
CA SER A 140 -1.52 6.72 12.68
C SER A 140 -0.88 7.93 12.00
N LYS A 141 0.43 7.85 11.78
CA LYS A 141 1.17 8.85 11.02
C LYS A 141 1.21 8.56 9.53
N LEU A 142 0.58 7.47 9.07
CA LEU A 142 0.59 7.06 7.67
C LEU A 142 0.04 8.19 6.79
N ARG A 143 0.80 8.58 5.77
CA ARG A 143 0.48 9.62 4.78
C ARG A 143 0.54 9.09 3.37
N THR A 144 1.42 8.15 3.09
CA THR A 144 1.58 7.58 1.77
C THR A 144 1.62 6.06 1.84
N VAL A 145 0.88 5.44 0.92
CA VAL A 145 0.87 3.99 0.79
C VAL A 145 0.95 3.58 -0.66
N SER A 146 1.79 2.58 -0.94
CA SER A 146 1.88 1.96 -2.25
C SER A 146 1.81 0.45 -2.12
N THR A 147 0.92 -0.18 -2.89
CA THR A 147 0.72 -1.63 -2.87
C THR A 147 0.43 -2.19 -4.26
N ASP A 148 0.81 -3.44 -4.48
CA ASP A 148 0.34 -4.26 -5.61
C ASP A 148 -0.80 -5.22 -5.23
N ASN A 149 -1.28 -5.14 -3.99
CA ASN A 149 -2.41 -5.92 -3.53
C ASN A 149 -3.16 -5.22 -2.39
N MET A 150 -4.38 -4.77 -2.65
CA MET A 150 -5.21 -4.09 -1.65
C MET A 150 -5.66 -5.01 -0.51
N ALA A 151 -5.88 -6.30 -0.78
CA ALA A 151 -6.22 -7.27 0.26
C ALA A 151 -5.06 -7.48 1.24
N HIS A 152 -3.81 -7.45 0.76
CA HIS A 152 -2.63 -7.50 1.63
C HIS A 152 -2.58 -6.26 2.54
N LEU A 153 -2.84 -5.09 1.97
CA LEU A 153 -2.77 -3.85 2.72
C LEU A 153 -3.80 -3.82 3.85
N ARG A 154 -5.03 -4.29 3.58
CA ARG A 154 -6.10 -4.46 4.57
C ARG A 154 -5.76 -5.49 5.65
N ALA A 155 -5.02 -6.56 5.31
CA ALA A 155 -4.60 -7.56 6.28
C ALA A 155 -3.41 -7.09 7.14
N ALA A 156 -2.53 -6.25 6.57
CA ALA A 156 -1.30 -5.79 7.21
C ALA A 156 -1.48 -4.63 8.18
N LEU A 157 -2.53 -3.82 7.98
CA LEU A 157 -2.80 -2.59 8.72
C LEU A 157 -4.21 -2.58 9.31
N PRO A 158 -4.39 -2.03 10.53
CA PRO A 158 -5.73 -1.72 11.05
C PRO A 158 -6.37 -0.60 10.22
N ILE A 159 -7.71 -0.57 10.19
CA ILE A 159 -8.44 0.34 9.31
C ILE A 159 -8.27 1.82 9.71
N GLU A 160 -8.08 2.08 10.99
CA GLU A 160 -7.81 3.40 11.54
C GLU A 160 -6.47 3.96 11.04
N ALA A 161 -5.56 3.10 10.55
CA ALA A 161 -4.28 3.54 10.02
C ALA A 161 -4.43 4.44 8.78
N PHE A 162 -5.55 4.32 8.05
CA PHE A 162 -5.82 5.06 6.82
C PHE A 162 -6.43 6.45 7.05
N GLN A 163 -6.85 6.80 8.28
CA GLN A 163 -7.60 8.03 8.54
C GLN A 163 -6.87 9.30 8.09
N GLY A 164 -5.54 9.33 8.21
CA GLY A 164 -4.69 10.46 7.81
C GLY A 164 -3.98 10.30 6.46
N LEU A 165 -4.37 9.33 5.64
CA LEU A 165 -3.69 9.01 4.39
C LEU A 165 -3.91 10.11 3.35
N ASN A 166 -2.83 10.65 2.79
CA ASN A 166 -2.86 11.72 1.78
C ASN A 166 -2.70 11.20 0.35
N SER A 167 -1.91 10.15 0.16
CA SER A 167 -1.61 9.58 -1.16
C SER A 167 -1.65 8.06 -1.15
N MET A 168 -2.33 7.47 -2.13
CA MET A 168 -2.44 6.03 -2.33
C MET A 168 -2.08 5.67 -3.78
N LEU A 169 -1.18 4.70 -3.94
CA LEU A 169 -0.84 4.10 -5.23
C LEU A 169 -1.13 2.60 -5.18
N ILE A 170 -2.08 2.16 -5.99
CA ILE A 170 -2.36 0.75 -6.25
C ILE A 170 -1.79 0.44 -7.63
N ARG A 171 -0.85 -0.51 -7.74
CA ARG A 171 -0.28 -0.85 -9.04
C ARG A 171 -0.08 -2.34 -9.25
N CYS A 172 -0.45 -2.85 -10.42
CA CYS A 172 -0.28 -4.27 -10.76
C CYS A 172 -1.11 -5.21 -9.85
N ASP A 173 -2.25 -4.74 -9.32
CA ASP A 173 -3.14 -5.61 -8.56
C ASP A 173 -3.90 -6.55 -9.50
N GLU A 174 -3.47 -7.81 -9.51
CA GLU A 174 -4.03 -8.88 -10.35
C GLU A 174 -5.36 -9.44 -9.83
N LYS A 175 -5.84 -8.99 -8.65
CA LYS A 175 -7.07 -9.50 -8.02
C LYS A 175 -8.14 -8.44 -7.81
N LEU A 176 -7.79 -7.17 -7.84
CA LEU A 176 -8.73 -6.07 -7.64
C LEU A 176 -9.75 -5.99 -8.79
N GLU A 177 -10.99 -6.41 -8.52
CA GLU A 177 -12.10 -6.31 -9.48
C GLU A 177 -12.95 -5.06 -9.26
N LYS A 178 -13.23 -4.72 -8.00
CA LYS A 178 -14.12 -3.60 -7.62
C LYS A 178 -13.58 -2.85 -6.41
N LEU A 179 -13.73 -1.52 -6.41
CA LEU A 179 -13.34 -0.71 -5.24
C LEU A 179 -14.25 -0.91 -4.03
N SER A 180 -15.50 -1.32 -4.23
CA SER A 180 -16.46 -1.65 -3.17
C SER A 180 -15.97 -2.72 -2.18
N GLU A 181 -15.06 -3.61 -2.60
CA GLU A 181 -14.43 -4.60 -1.71
C GLU A 181 -13.60 -3.95 -0.58
N PHE A 182 -13.18 -2.71 -0.80
CA PHE A 182 -12.36 -1.89 0.10
C PHE A 182 -13.06 -0.59 0.51
N GLU A 183 -14.39 -0.53 0.41
CA GLU A 183 -15.21 0.65 0.76
C GLU A 183 -14.83 1.23 2.13
N ALA A 184 -14.66 0.36 3.12
CA ALA A 184 -14.33 0.76 4.48
C ALA A 184 -13.00 1.53 4.56
N VAL A 185 -12.00 1.15 3.75
CA VAL A 185 -10.70 1.85 3.67
C VAL A 185 -10.90 3.25 3.09
N PHE A 186 -11.63 3.36 1.97
CA PHE A 186 -11.90 4.63 1.31
C PHE A 186 -12.76 5.57 2.16
N ARG A 187 -13.71 5.02 2.92
CA ARG A 187 -14.52 5.78 3.89
C ARG A 187 -13.65 6.34 5.01
N CYS A 188 -12.68 5.56 5.51
CA CYS A 188 -11.76 6.01 6.56
C CYS A 188 -10.84 7.15 6.10
N CYS A 189 -10.38 7.15 4.84
CA CYS A 189 -9.54 8.23 4.29
C CYS A 189 -10.30 9.30 3.48
N SER A 190 -11.64 9.34 3.58
CA SER A 190 -12.53 10.19 2.78
C SER A 190 -12.16 11.68 2.75
N SER A 191 -11.77 12.23 3.89
CA SER A 191 -11.44 13.66 4.05
C SER A 191 -9.95 13.99 3.96
N SER A 192 -9.09 12.97 3.92
CA SER A 192 -7.63 13.13 3.93
C SER A 192 -6.96 12.78 2.60
N LEU A 193 -7.51 11.83 1.85
CA LEU A 193 -6.90 11.34 0.61
C LEU A 193 -7.02 12.37 -0.50
N GLN A 194 -5.89 12.96 -0.91
CA GLN A 194 -5.81 13.96 -1.98
C GLN A 194 -5.32 13.36 -3.29
N GLN A 195 -4.61 12.24 -3.26
CA GLN A 195 -4.03 11.61 -4.44
C GLN A 195 -4.34 10.11 -4.45
N LEU A 196 -4.95 9.65 -5.54
CA LEU A 196 -5.21 8.24 -5.79
C LEU A 196 -4.72 7.88 -7.18
N GLN A 197 -3.88 6.86 -7.25
CA GLN A 197 -3.39 6.32 -8.51
C GLN A 197 -3.67 4.82 -8.54
N ILE A 198 -4.39 4.35 -9.55
CA ILE A 198 -4.63 2.94 -9.82
C ILE A 198 -4.07 2.64 -11.19
N CYS A 199 -3.08 1.76 -11.26
CA CYS A 199 -2.21 1.60 -12.41
C CYS A 199 -1.98 0.12 -12.71
N TRP A 200 -2.16 -0.32 -13.95
CA TRP A 200 -1.89 -1.68 -14.40
C TRP A 200 -2.69 -2.74 -13.63
N CYS A 201 -3.95 -2.48 -13.25
CA CYS A 201 -4.83 -3.45 -12.59
C CYS A 201 -5.76 -4.10 -13.63
N PRO A 202 -5.42 -5.29 -14.18
CA PRO A 202 -6.07 -5.84 -15.38
C PRO A 202 -7.52 -6.31 -15.15
N LEU A 203 -7.91 -6.61 -13.90
CA LEU A 203 -9.24 -7.11 -13.57
C LEU A 203 -10.21 -6.03 -13.07
N LEU A 204 -9.77 -4.78 -12.93
CA LEU A 204 -10.59 -3.72 -12.38
C LEU A 204 -11.75 -3.40 -13.36
N LYS A 205 -12.98 -3.68 -12.92
CA LYS A 205 -14.22 -3.50 -13.69
C LYS A 205 -15.07 -2.34 -13.19
N SER A 206 -14.98 -2.01 -11.90
CA SER A 206 -15.77 -0.92 -11.32
C SER A 206 -14.99 -0.11 -10.28
N VAL A 207 -15.20 1.20 -10.31
CA VAL A 207 -14.72 2.16 -9.32
C VAL A 207 -15.78 2.60 -8.30
N THR A 208 -17.00 2.07 -8.42
CA THR A 208 -18.09 2.27 -7.45
C THR A 208 -17.78 1.58 -6.12
N GLY A 209 -18.35 2.09 -5.03
CA GLY A 209 -18.06 1.71 -3.64
C GLY A 209 -16.71 2.19 -3.13
N GLY A 210 -16.10 3.18 -3.80
CA GLY A 210 -14.78 3.68 -3.45
C GLY A 210 -14.64 5.17 -3.71
N LEU A 211 -14.71 5.58 -4.97
CA LEU A 211 -14.47 6.98 -5.37
C LEU A 211 -15.51 7.95 -4.78
N GLU A 212 -16.76 7.53 -4.59
CA GLU A 212 -17.84 8.37 -4.04
C GLU A 212 -17.54 8.88 -2.62
N HIS A 213 -16.63 8.22 -1.89
CA HIS A 213 -16.24 8.61 -0.54
C HIS A 213 -15.11 9.65 -0.53
N LEU A 214 -14.37 9.80 -1.62
CA LEU A 214 -13.11 10.55 -1.67
C LEU A 214 -13.34 12.02 -2.03
N THR A 215 -14.05 12.74 -1.16
CA THR A 215 -14.44 14.14 -1.42
C THR A 215 -13.28 15.12 -1.38
N ALA A 216 -12.16 14.78 -0.72
CA ALA A 216 -10.94 15.58 -0.69
C ALA A 216 -9.98 15.33 -1.87
N LEU A 217 -10.32 14.40 -2.78
CA LEU A 217 -9.45 13.96 -3.85
C LEU A 217 -9.16 15.08 -4.85
N LYS A 218 -7.88 15.37 -5.10
CA LYS A 218 -7.40 16.41 -6.02
C LYS A 218 -6.75 15.82 -7.26
N MET A 219 -6.12 14.66 -7.14
CA MET A 219 -5.43 13.98 -8.23
C MET A 219 -5.92 12.54 -8.32
N LEU A 220 -6.39 12.16 -9.50
CA LEU A 220 -6.81 10.81 -9.82
C LEU A 220 -6.08 10.34 -11.08
N LYS A 221 -5.39 9.21 -10.98
CA LYS A 221 -4.82 8.51 -12.15
C LYS A 221 -5.40 7.11 -12.24
N LEU A 222 -5.99 6.76 -13.38
CA LEU A 222 -6.55 5.43 -13.64
C LEU A 222 -6.00 4.88 -14.95
N ASN A 223 -5.22 3.80 -14.89
CA ASN A 223 -4.64 3.16 -16.06
C ASN A 223 -4.68 1.63 -15.89
N PRO A 224 -5.33 0.84 -16.76
CA PRO A 224 -6.39 1.27 -17.65
C PRO A 224 -7.62 1.72 -16.85
N LEU A 225 -8.46 2.57 -17.45
CA LEU A 225 -9.80 2.80 -16.93
C LEU A 225 -10.59 1.47 -17.05
N PRO A 226 -11.39 1.08 -16.04
CA PRO A 226 -12.30 -0.05 -16.17
C PRO A 226 -13.16 0.13 -17.42
N SER A 227 -13.08 -0.83 -18.35
CA SER A 227 -13.91 -0.81 -19.54
C SER A 227 -15.36 -1.02 -19.11
N GLN A 228 -16.21 -0.02 -19.33
CA GLN A 228 -17.68 -0.14 -19.20
C GLN A 228 -18.27 -1.03 -20.32
N SER A 229 -17.57 -2.11 -20.70
CA SER A 229 -17.96 -2.99 -21.78
C SER A 229 -19.05 -3.94 -21.30
N GLU A 230 -20.23 -3.74 -21.89
CA GLU A 230 -21.46 -4.52 -21.80
C GLU A 230 -22.18 -4.39 -20.47
N ALA A 231 -23.03 -3.36 -20.42
CA ALA A 231 -24.24 -3.34 -19.61
C ALA A 231 -25.03 -4.65 -19.83
N GLY A 232 -24.67 -5.68 -19.07
CA GLY A 232 -25.65 -6.65 -18.59
C GLY A 232 -26.67 -5.86 -17.81
N GLU A 233 -27.93 -5.95 -18.26
CA GLU A 233 -29.11 -5.31 -17.70
C GLU A 233 -29.02 -5.16 -16.17
N GLY A 234 -29.10 -3.92 -15.66
CA GLY A 234 -29.57 -3.72 -14.28
C GLY A 234 -29.03 -2.56 -13.45
N VAL A 235 -27.95 -1.88 -13.82
CA VAL A 235 -27.55 -0.66 -13.09
C VAL A 235 -27.03 0.37 -14.08
N GLU A 236 -27.88 1.34 -14.42
CA GLU A 236 -27.42 2.62 -14.91
C GLU A 236 -26.48 3.19 -13.83
N ASP A 237 -25.17 3.04 -14.01
CA ASP A 237 -24.18 3.79 -13.23
C ASP A 237 -24.35 5.26 -13.65
N ASP A 238 -25.22 5.96 -12.92
CA ASP A 238 -25.67 7.35 -13.10
C ASP A 238 -24.55 8.41 -12.98
N GLY A 239 -23.29 7.95 -13.00
CA GLY A 239 -22.10 8.74 -12.74
C GLY A 239 -21.95 9.11 -11.27
N THR A 240 -22.69 8.49 -10.35
CA THR A 240 -22.59 8.73 -8.89
C THR A 240 -21.17 8.77 -8.34
N PRO A 241 -20.26 7.83 -8.63
CA PRO A 241 -18.91 7.88 -8.04
C PRO A 241 -18.15 9.14 -8.45
N TRP A 242 -18.44 9.69 -9.63
CA TRP A 242 -17.74 10.84 -10.20
C TRP A 242 -18.34 12.18 -9.75
N ARG A 243 -19.65 12.24 -9.48
CA ARG A 243 -20.32 13.47 -9.02
C ARG A 243 -19.83 13.95 -7.65
N CYS A 244 -19.32 13.05 -6.83
CA CYS A 244 -18.78 13.37 -5.50
C CYS A 244 -17.37 13.98 -5.55
N LEU A 245 -16.69 13.94 -6.70
CA LEU A 245 -15.30 14.39 -6.86
C LEU A 245 -15.20 15.89 -7.12
N HIS A 246 -15.86 16.71 -6.30
CA HIS A 246 -15.92 18.16 -6.46
C HIS A 246 -14.58 18.88 -6.25
N SER A 247 -13.57 18.22 -5.66
CA SER A 247 -12.24 18.79 -5.42
C SER A 247 -11.18 18.34 -6.43
N LEU A 248 -11.56 17.53 -7.43
CA LEU A 248 -10.64 16.93 -8.38
C LEU A 248 -10.12 17.98 -9.36
N ARG A 249 -8.79 18.14 -9.40
CA ARG A 249 -8.09 19.12 -10.26
C ARG A 249 -7.27 18.45 -11.35
N TYR A 250 -6.77 17.24 -11.11
CA TYR A 250 -5.95 16.49 -12.04
C TYR A 250 -6.56 15.12 -12.30
N LEU A 251 -6.83 14.81 -13.57
CA LEU A 251 -7.31 13.51 -14.02
C LEU A 251 -6.39 12.99 -15.13
N SER A 252 -5.85 11.79 -14.94
CA SER A 252 -5.09 11.05 -15.96
C SER A 252 -5.73 9.69 -16.18
N ILE A 253 -6.23 9.43 -17.39
CA ILE A 253 -6.90 8.19 -17.74
C ILE A 253 -6.28 7.54 -18.96
N TYR A 254 -6.15 6.21 -18.93
CA TYR A 254 -5.77 5.40 -20.09
C TYR A 254 -6.96 4.62 -20.64
N LEU A 255 -7.29 4.87 -21.91
CA LEU A 255 -8.47 4.40 -22.62
C LEU A 255 -8.05 3.64 -23.90
N PRO A 256 -7.54 2.40 -23.77
CA PRO A 256 -6.95 1.68 -24.90
C PRO A 256 -7.94 1.43 -26.05
N ASN A 257 -9.21 1.14 -25.71
CA ASN A 257 -10.22 0.67 -26.68
C ASN A 257 -11.45 1.58 -26.78
N MET A 258 -11.42 2.82 -26.25
CA MET A 258 -12.60 3.69 -26.23
C MET A 258 -12.60 4.67 -27.40
N VAL A 259 -13.67 4.61 -28.19
CA VAL A 259 -13.90 5.48 -29.35
C VAL A 259 -14.40 6.88 -28.94
N LYS A 260 -15.06 6.98 -27.78
CA LYS A 260 -15.63 8.23 -27.23
C LYS A 260 -15.30 8.36 -25.75
N LEU A 261 -15.17 9.60 -25.28
CA LEU A 261 -15.00 9.87 -23.85
C LEU A 261 -16.31 9.59 -23.07
N PRO A 262 -16.21 9.05 -21.85
CA PRO A 262 -17.38 8.80 -21.01
C PRO A 262 -18.12 10.08 -20.60
N ASN A 263 -19.46 10.01 -20.52
CA ASN A 263 -20.29 11.15 -20.11
C ASN A 263 -20.12 11.57 -18.65
N TRP A 264 -19.64 10.70 -17.76
CA TRP A 264 -19.42 11.04 -16.35
C TRP A 264 -18.37 12.14 -16.16
N MET A 265 -17.48 12.33 -17.13
CA MET A 265 -16.44 13.37 -17.07
C MET A 265 -17.03 14.78 -17.00
N ARG A 266 -18.24 14.99 -17.53
CA ARG A 266 -18.94 16.29 -17.46
C ARG A 266 -19.19 16.78 -16.03
N TYR A 267 -19.20 15.87 -15.06
CA TYR A 267 -19.43 16.21 -13.65
C TYR A 267 -18.18 16.83 -12.97
N LEU A 268 -17.01 16.75 -13.61
CA LEU A 268 -15.73 17.19 -13.05
C LEU A 268 -15.46 18.67 -13.34
N THR A 269 -16.37 19.56 -12.95
CA THR A 269 -16.32 21.00 -13.29
C THR A 269 -15.14 21.77 -12.69
N THR A 270 -14.47 21.20 -11.68
CA THR A 270 -13.28 21.77 -11.02
C THR A 270 -11.94 21.28 -11.58
N LEU A 271 -12.00 20.46 -12.64
CA LEU A 271 -10.82 19.88 -13.27
C LEU A 271 -9.97 20.96 -13.97
N GLU A 272 -8.70 21.05 -13.61
CA GLU A 272 -7.71 22.02 -14.14
C GLU A 272 -6.73 21.35 -15.13
N HIS A 273 -6.56 20.03 -15.01
CA HIS A 273 -5.61 19.26 -15.80
C HIS A 273 -6.24 17.92 -16.20
N LEU A 274 -6.31 17.68 -17.52
CA LEU A 274 -6.82 16.44 -18.11
C LEU A 274 -5.76 15.83 -19.02
N GLU A 275 -5.32 14.64 -18.66
CA GLU A 275 -4.44 13.79 -19.48
C GLU A 275 -5.25 12.57 -19.92
N ILE A 276 -5.44 12.41 -21.23
CA ILE A 276 -6.10 11.25 -21.82
C ILE A 276 -5.08 10.57 -22.73
N ASP A 277 -4.73 9.35 -22.38
CA ASP A 277 -4.00 8.45 -23.25
C ASP A 277 -5.01 7.47 -23.87
N SER A 278 -5.25 7.56 -25.17
CA SER A 278 -6.23 6.73 -25.87
C SER A 278 -5.69 6.27 -27.23
N GLY A 279 -5.97 5.01 -27.57
CA GLY A 279 -5.57 4.43 -28.85
C GLY A 279 -6.53 4.71 -30.01
N GLU A 280 -7.82 4.94 -29.73
CA GLU A 280 -8.91 4.84 -30.72
C GLU A 280 -9.92 6.01 -30.64
N LEU A 281 -9.59 7.10 -29.94
CA LEU A 281 -10.53 8.21 -29.73
C LEU A 281 -10.84 8.95 -31.05
N GLU A 282 -12.07 8.82 -31.55
CA GLU A 282 -12.49 9.42 -32.83
C GLU A 282 -12.94 10.88 -32.71
N SER A 283 -13.61 11.22 -31.61
CA SER A 283 -14.15 12.57 -31.40
C SER A 283 -14.25 12.94 -29.93
N LEU A 284 -14.12 14.24 -29.67
CA LEU A 284 -14.37 14.82 -28.36
C LEU A 284 -15.88 15.10 -28.18
N PRO A 285 -16.44 14.87 -26.99
CA PRO A 285 -17.86 15.05 -26.76
C PRO A 285 -18.27 16.52 -26.61
N GLU A 286 -19.53 16.81 -26.92
CA GLU A 286 -20.09 18.18 -26.91
C GLU A 286 -20.14 18.82 -25.52
N TRP A 287 -20.07 18.03 -24.44
CA TRP A 287 -20.04 18.55 -23.07
C TRP A 287 -18.67 19.11 -22.66
N MET A 288 -17.60 18.89 -23.43
CA MET A 288 -16.25 19.38 -23.07
C MET A 288 -16.18 20.88 -22.69
N PRO A 289 -16.90 21.81 -23.36
CA PRO A 289 -16.96 23.21 -22.95
C PRO A 289 -17.58 23.46 -21.57
N GLU A 290 -18.29 22.49 -20.98
CA GLU A 290 -18.83 22.56 -19.61
C GLU A 290 -17.72 22.46 -18.55
N LEU A 291 -16.53 21.95 -18.91
CA LEU A 291 -15.35 21.90 -18.04
C LEU A 291 -14.65 23.26 -17.98
N THR A 292 -15.31 24.26 -17.39
CA THR A 292 -14.86 25.67 -17.43
C THR A 292 -13.51 25.94 -16.75
N SER A 293 -13.01 24.99 -15.94
CA SER A 293 -11.74 25.12 -15.22
C SER A 293 -10.55 24.50 -15.97
N LEU A 294 -10.80 23.80 -17.08
CA LEU A 294 -9.80 23.08 -17.89
C LEU A 294 -9.12 24.02 -18.90
#